data_AF-A0A7T8KAQ0-F1
#
_entry.id   AF-A0A7T8KAQ0-F1
#
_cell.length_a   1.000
_cell.length_b   1.000
_cell.length_c   1.000
_cell.angle_alpha   90.00
_cell.angle_beta   90.00
_cell.angle_gamma   90.00
#
_symmetry.space_group_name_H-M   'P 1'
#
loop_
_entity.id
_entity.type
_entity.pdbx_description
1 polymer ?
#
loop_
_entity_poly.entity_id
_entity_poly.type
_entity_poly.pdbx_seq_one_letter_code
_entity_poly.pdbx_strand_id
1 'polypeptide(L)'
;AAPTAPAAYGAPPPPPPPPPPPPPTPYAYNYAVLDADSGNDFSAEEEGDEHGKVIGEYKVLRADGIIMTVTYTVEGDSGFVADIATEAAPPAPPSYGAPPAPLPSYA
;
A
#
# COMPACT_ATOMS: atom_id res chain seq x y z
N ALA A 1 47.05 65.13 1.02
CA ALA A 1 46.69 63.85 0.37
C ALA A 1 45.43 63.33 1.06
N ALA A 2 44.40 62.94 0.30
CA ALA A 2 43.19 62.34 0.87
C ALA A 2 43.46 60.87 1.27
N PRO A 3 42.85 60.36 2.36
CA PRO A 3 43.02 58.96 2.74
C PRO A 3 42.29 58.06 1.75
N THR A 4 42.96 57.01 1.27
CA THR A 4 42.37 55.92 0.49
C THR A 4 41.40 55.13 1.37
N ALA A 5 40.14 55.04 0.95
CA ALA A 5 39.14 54.20 1.59
C ALA A 5 39.54 52.70 1.52
N PRO A 6 39.26 51.90 2.57
CA PRO A 6 39.57 50.47 2.56
C PRO A 6 38.73 49.74 1.51
N ALA A 7 39.32 48.72 0.89
CA ALA A 7 38.63 47.87 -0.07
C ALA A 7 37.43 47.18 0.61
N ALA A 8 36.23 47.37 0.07
CA ALA A 8 35.04 46.69 0.54
C ALA A 8 35.18 45.18 0.26
N TYR A 9 35.21 44.37 1.33
CA TYR A 9 35.11 42.93 1.20
C TYR A 9 33.71 42.57 0.71
N GLY A 10 33.61 42.15 -0.55
CA GLY A 10 32.36 41.61 -1.10
C GLY A 10 31.94 40.34 -0.38
N ALA A 11 30.63 40.10 -0.30
CA ALA A 11 30.10 38.85 0.24
C ALA A 11 30.63 37.64 -0.56
N PRO A 12 30.91 36.50 0.10
CA PRO A 12 31.33 35.30 -0.61
C PRO A 12 30.22 34.85 -1.58
N PRO A 13 30.60 34.22 -2.71
CA PRO A 13 29.62 33.68 -3.64
C PRO A 13 28.74 32.63 -2.95
N PRO A 14 27.48 32.48 -3.37
CA PRO A 14 26.61 31.44 -2.85
C PRO A 14 27.22 30.06 -3.10
N PRO A 15 26.95 29.08 -2.21
CA PRO A 15 27.38 27.71 -2.44
C PRO A 15 26.76 27.15 -3.73
N PRO A 16 27.45 26.21 -4.39
CA PRO A 16 26.88 25.52 -5.54
C PRO A 16 25.61 24.76 -5.15
N PRO A 17 24.67 24.55 -6.09
CA PRO A 17 23.49 23.74 -5.85
C PRO A 17 23.88 22.30 -5.47
N PRO A 18 23.04 21.61 -4.69
CA PRO A 18 23.26 20.20 -4.39
C PRO A 18 23.26 19.36 -5.67
N PRO A 19 23.99 18.23 -5.69
CA PRO A 19 23.91 17.29 -6.79
C PRO A 19 22.48 16.73 -6.94
N PRO A 20 22.09 16.29 -8.15
CA PRO A 20 20.80 15.64 -8.35
C PRO A 20 20.71 14.33 -7.55
N PRO A 21 19.50 13.89 -7.17
CA PRO A 21 19.30 12.59 -6.56
C PRO A 21 19.74 11.46 -7.50
N PRO A 22 20.19 10.31 -6.95
CA PRO A 22 20.52 9.15 -7.77
C PRO A 22 19.27 8.62 -8.51
N PRO A 23 19.44 7.92 -9.64
CA PRO A 23 18.33 7.29 -10.35
C PRO A 23 17.69 6.17 -9.52
N PRO A 24 16.42 5.83 -9.79
CA PRO A 24 15.77 4.66 -9.19
C PRO A 24 16.54 3.37 -9.48
N THR A 25 16.56 2.46 -8.50
CA THR A 25 17.14 1.13 -8.66
C THR A 25 16.03 0.08 -8.62
N PRO A 26 15.96 -0.85 -9.58
CA PRO A 26 14.97 -1.91 -9.56
C PRO A 26 15.07 -2.77 -8.31
N TYR A 27 13.92 -3.24 -7.84
CA TYR A 27 13.82 -4.18 -6.75
C TYR A 27 12.57 -5.04 -6.90
N ALA A 28 12.56 -6.19 -6.23
CA ALA A 28 11.37 -7.00 -6.07
C ALA A 28 11.43 -7.70 -4.71
N TYR A 29 10.30 -7.77 -4.02
CA TYR A 29 10.14 -8.59 -2.83
C TYR A 29 8.80 -9.31 -2.83
N ASN A 30 8.76 -10.44 -2.14
CA ASN A 30 7.54 -11.19 -1.92
C ASN A 30 7.62 -11.93 -0.57
N TYR A 31 6.51 -11.96 0.17
CA TYR A 31 6.36 -12.80 1.35
C TYR A 31 4.93 -13.27 1.50
N ALA A 32 4.76 -14.41 2.18
CA ALA A 32 3.46 -14.97 2.53
C ALA A 32 3.53 -15.65 3.90
N VAL A 33 2.47 -15.48 4.68
CA VAL A 33 2.27 -16.09 6.00
C VAL A 33 0.93 -16.81 5.94
N LEU A 34 0.98 -18.12 6.12
CA LEU A 34 -0.18 -18.97 6.27
C LEU A 34 -0.06 -19.70 7.61
N ASP A 35 -0.86 -19.28 8.58
CA ASP A 35 -0.87 -19.85 9.91
C ASP A 35 -2.23 -20.52 10.16
N ALA A 36 -2.26 -21.85 10.05
CA ALA A 36 -3.49 -22.62 10.16
C ALA A 36 -4.06 -22.62 11.60
N ASP A 37 -3.21 -22.49 12.61
CA ASP A 37 -3.59 -22.52 14.02
C ASP A 37 -4.35 -21.24 14.45
N SER A 38 -3.89 -20.07 14.03
CA SER A 38 -4.58 -18.79 14.25
C SER A 38 -5.58 -18.44 13.14
N GLY A 39 -5.53 -19.13 12.00
CA GLY A 39 -6.31 -18.83 10.81
C GLY A 39 -5.80 -17.62 10.02
N ASN A 40 -4.62 -17.08 10.36
CA ASN A 40 -4.06 -15.91 9.70
C ASN A 40 -3.54 -16.25 8.29
N ASP A 41 -3.86 -15.37 7.34
CA ASP A 41 -3.42 -15.44 5.95
C ASP A 41 -3.09 -14.01 5.48
N PHE A 42 -1.79 -13.75 5.28
CA PHE A 42 -1.28 -12.48 4.79
C PHE A 42 -0.21 -12.71 3.72
N SER A 43 -0.22 -11.92 2.67
CA SER A 43 0.85 -11.90 1.69
C SER A 43 1.09 -10.49 1.20
N ALA A 44 2.31 -10.21 0.74
CA ALA A 44 2.58 -9.02 -0.04
C ALA A 44 3.66 -9.29 -1.07
N GLU A 45 3.53 -8.64 -2.21
CA GLU A 45 4.51 -8.57 -3.28
C GLU A 45 4.58 -7.15 -3.83
N GLU A 46 5.78 -6.71 -4.19
CA GLU A 46 6.01 -5.41 -4.81
C GLU A 46 7.26 -5.47 -5.67
N GLU A 47 7.22 -4.79 -6.81
CA GLU A 47 8.38 -4.56 -7.65
C GLU A 47 8.46 -3.08 -8.06
N GLY A 48 9.69 -2.59 -8.12
CA GLY A 48 10.05 -1.28 -8.61
C GLY A 48 10.96 -1.38 -9.83
N ASP A 49 10.76 -0.50 -10.82
CA ASP A 49 11.56 -0.46 -12.05
C ASP A 49 12.63 0.64 -12.07
N GLU A 50 13.42 0.69 -13.16
CA GLU A 50 14.49 1.68 -13.37
C GLU A 50 13.95 3.12 -13.56
N HIS A 51 12.65 3.28 -13.80
CA HIS A 51 11.98 4.56 -14.01
C HIS A 51 11.25 5.05 -12.75
N GLY A 52 11.30 4.28 -11.65
CA GLY A 52 10.64 4.60 -10.38
C GLY A 52 9.15 4.24 -10.36
N LYS A 53 8.67 3.44 -11.32
CA LYS A 53 7.33 2.85 -11.27
C LYS A 53 7.34 1.73 -10.24
N VAL A 54 6.34 1.74 -9.36
CA VAL A 54 6.13 0.68 -8.36
C VAL A 54 4.79 0.03 -8.64
N ILE A 55 4.74 -1.30 -8.59
CA ILE A 55 3.50 -2.06 -8.57
C ILE A 55 3.57 -3.10 -7.47
N GLY A 56 2.45 -3.34 -6.81
CA GLY A 56 2.39 -4.37 -5.80
C GLY A 56 0.98 -4.76 -5.44
N GLU A 57 0.90 -5.84 -4.68
CA GLU A 57 -0.31 -6.38 -4.12
C GLU A 57 -0.07 -6.78 -2.67
N TYR A 58 -1.04 -6.52 -1.79
CA TYR A 58 -1.06 -7.16 -0.49
C TYR A 58 -2.43 -7.73 -0.16
N LYS A 59 -2.42 -8.85 0.57
CA LYS A 59 -3.60 -9.56 1.03
C LYS A 59 -3.63 -9.57 2.55
N VAL A 60 -4.79 -9.25 3.11
CA VAL A 60 -5.02 -9.22 4.56
C VAL A 60 -6.33 -9.90 4.92
N LEU A 61 -6.27 -10.90 5.79
CA LEU A 61 -7.45 -11.39 6.49
C LEU A 61 -7.86 -10.38 7.56
N ARG A 62 -9.07 -9.83 7.44
CA ARG A 62 -9.61 -8.87 8.40
C ARG A 62 -10.39 -9.62 9.49
N ALA A 63 -10.61 -8.96 10.63
CA ALA A 63 -11.31 -9.52 11.79
C ALA A 63 -12.77 -9.97 11.52
N ASP A 64 -13.37 -9.54 10.41
CA ASP A 64 -14.67 -9.99 9.92
C ASP A 64 -14.59 -11.33 9.15
N GLY A 65 -13.40 -11.92 9.01
CA GLY A 65 -13.15 -13.14 8.25
C GLY A 65 -13.08 -12.92 6.73
N ILE A 66 -13.10 -11.67 6.27
CA ILE A 66 -13.05 -11.32 4.86
C ILE A 66 -11.60 -11.06 4.46
N ILE A 67 -11.21 -11.63 3.32
CA ILE A 67 -9.94 -11.32 2.68
C ILE A 67 -10.09 -10.01 1.92
N MET A 68 -9.18 -9.07 2.22
CA MET A 68 -8.99 -7.85 1.46
C MET A 68 -7.69 -7.94 0.67
N THR A 69 -7.79 -7.84 -0.64
CA THR A 69 -6.66 -7.73 -1.56
C THR A 69 -6.56 -6.28 -2.03
N VAL A 70 -5.39 -5.70 -1.94
CA VAL A 70 -5.12 -4.33 -2.38
C VAL A 70 -4.03 -4.37 -3.42
N THR A 71 -4.38 -4.01 -4.65
CA THR A 71 -3.43 -3.86 -5.76
C THR A 71 -3.13 -2.37 -5.90
N TYR A 72 -1.86 -1.99 -6.01
CA TYR A 72 -1.47 -0.59 -6.08
C TYR A 72 -0.41 -0.33 -7.14
N THR A 73 -0.36 0.91 -7.61
CA THR A 73 0.61 1.41 -8.57
C THR A 73 1.04 2.83 -8.19
N VAL A 74 2.33 3.10 -8.35
CA VAL A 74 2.92 4.43 -8.27
C VAL A 74 3.63 4.71 -9.59
N GLU A 75 3.26 5.77 -10.28
CA GLU A 75 3.88 6.15 -11.56
C GLU A 75 3.99 7.68 -11.69
N GLY A 76 5.22 8.19 -11.80
CA GLY A 76 5.47 9.63 -11.94
C GLY A 76 4.81 10.45 -10.84
N ASP A 77 3.99 11.42 -11.24
CA ASP A 77 3.28 12.33 -10.31
C ASP A 77 1.92 11.80 -9.82
N SER A 78 1.52 10.57 -10.20
CA SER A 78 0.21 10.00 -9.81
C SER A 78 0.08 9.75 -8.29
N GLY A 79 1.21 9.60 -7.59
CA GLY A 79 1.22 9.18 -6.19
C GLY A 79 0.81 7.72 -6.03
N PHE A 80 0.28 7.36 -4.86
CA PHE A 80 -0.17 5.99 -4.57
C PHE A 80 -1.62 5.79 -5.01
N VAL A 81 -1.82 5.02 -6.08
CA VAL A 81 -3.14 4.66 -6.62
C VAL A 81 -3.41 3.19 -6.28
N ALA A 82 -4.53 2.90 -5.61
CA ALA A 82 -4.85 1.56 -5.16
C ALA A 82 -6.30 1.15 -5.44
N ASP A 83 -6.46 -0.09 -5.87
CA ASP A 83 -7.72 -0.79 -6.04
C ASP A 83 -7.87 -1.85 -4.94
N ILE A 84 -9.02 -1.82 -4.26
CA ILE A 84 -9.31 -2.71 -3.14
C ILE A 84 -10.39 -3.70 -3.55
N ALA A 85 -10.07 -4.99 -3.53
CA ALA A 85 -11.00 -6.08 -3.70
C ALA A 85 -11.26 -6.77 -2.36
N THR A 86 -12.53 -6.97 -2.02
CA THR A 86 -12.94 -7.79 -0.87
C THR A 86 -13.67 -9.02 -1.38
N GLU A 87 -13.21 -10.21 -1.02
CA GLU A 87 -13.98 -11.43 -1.28
C GLU A 87 -15.26 -11.35 -0.44
N ALA A 88 -16.44 -11.38 -1.06
CA ALA A 88 -17.69 -11.27 -0.30
C ALA A 88 -17.72 -12.38 0.77
N ALA A 89 -18.03 -12.01 2.02
CA ALA A 89 -18.25 -12.98 3.07
C ALA A 89 -19.21 -14.07 2.55
N PRO A 90 -18.95 -15.36 2.82
CA PRO A 90 -19.90 -16.40 2.48
C PRO A 90 -21.28 -16.00 3.02
N PRO A 91 -22.36 -16.21 2.25
CA PRO A 91 -23.69 -15.82 2.68
C PRO A 91 -23.93 -16.37 4.09
N ALA A 92 -24.46 -15.51 4.97
CA ALA A 92 -24.73 -15.89 6.36
C ALA A 92 -25.43 -17.26 6.39
N PRO A 93 -25.04 -18.17 7.30
CA PRO A 93 -25.73 -19.46 7.40
C PRO A 93 -27.24 -19.20 7.55
N PRO A 94 -28.10 -20.01 6.92
CA PRO A 94 -29.54 -19.81 7.05
C PRO A 94 -29.89 -19.74 8.52
N SER A 95 -30.56 -18.66 8.93
CA SER A 95 -31.03 -18.47 10.30
C SER A 95 -31.90 -19.67 10.68
N TYR A 96 -31.37 -20.59 11.49
CA TYR A 96 -32.13 -21.64 12.16
C TYR A 96 -32.93 -21.01 13.30
N GLY A 97 -33.89 -20.16 12.95
CA GLY A 97 -34.71 -19.40 13.90
C GLY A 97 -36.20 -19.35 13.54
N ALA A 98 -36.61 -19.95 12.43
CA ALA A 98 -38.03 -20.16 12.17
C ALA A 98 -38.48 -21.42 12.92
N PRO A 99 -39.47 -21.35 13.85
CA PRO A 99 -40.07 -22.56 14.39
C PRO A 99 -40.62 -23.41 13.23
N PRO A 100 -40.50 -24.75 13.28
CA PRO A 100 -41.04 -25.60 12.24
C PRO A 100 -42.53 -25.29 12.08
N ALA A 101 -42.97 -25.10 10.83
CA ALA A 101 -44.38 -24.95 10.51
C ALA A 101 -45.16 -26.15 11.11
N PRO A 102 -46.38 -25.95 11.64
CA PRO A 102 -47.16 -27.04 12.19
C PRO A 102 -47.36 -28.13 11.13
N LEU A 103 -47.16 -29.39 11.52
CA LEU A 103 -47.33 -30.54 10.63
C LEU A 103 -48.77 -30.58 10.10
N PRO A 104 -48.99 -30.89 8.81
CA PRO A 104 -50.33 -31.01 8.26
C PRO A 104 -51.07 -32.19 8.90
N SER A 105 -52.24 -31.91 9.45
CA SER A 105 -53.20 -32.93 9.87
C SER A 105 -53.91 -33.49 8.63
N TYR A 106 -53.76 -34.78 8.36
CA TYR A 106 -54.58 -35.48 7.38
C TYR A 106 -55.83 -36.07 8.06
N ALA A 107 -56.99 -35.88 7.42
CA ALA A 107 -58.25 -36.56 7.73
C ALA A 107 -58.44 -37.76 6.78
#